data_AF-A0A7G2D4Z9-F1
#
_entry.id   AF-A0A7G2D4Z9-F1
#
_cell.length_a   1.000
_cell.length_b   1.000
_cell.length_c   1.000
_cell.angle_alpha   90.00
_cell.angle_beta   90.00
_cell.angle_gamma   90.00
#
_symmetry.space_group_name_H-M   'P 1'
#
loop_
_entity.id
_entity.type
_entity.pdbx_description
1 polymer ?
#
loop_
_entity_poly.entity_id
_entity_poly.type
_entity_poly.pdbx_seq_one_letter_code
_entity_poly.pdbx_strand_id
1 'polypeptide(L)'
;MAEMVDYPVSVRLPGYVLKKIDELVKKKEFRSRSDFIKFAVTLALGQMMMEEAKELAKGLTLQDIRAETEEARRMLAAGDFEDEWPEVKDILKEVDEEYKKLTGARG
;
A
#
# COMPACT_ATOMS: atom_id res chain seq x y z
N MET A 1 3.08 9.15 10.51
CA MET A 1 1.98 9.90 9.87
C MET A 1 2.53 10.62 8.64
N ALA A 2 2.10 10.26 7.43
CA ALA A 2 2.54 10.97 6.22
C ALA A 2 1.77 12.29 6.11
N GLU A 3 2.47 13.43 6.14
CA GLU A 3 1.85 14.74 5.91
C GLU A 3 1.16 14.74 4.54
N MET A 4 -0.17 14.94 4.53
CA MET A 4 -0.90 15.22 3.29
C MET A 4 -0.49 16.61 2.80
N VAL A 5 0.45 16.62 1.86
CA VAL A 5 0.93 17.84 1.21
C VAL A 5 -0.14 18.33 0.22
N ASP A 6 -1.00 19.26 0.66
CA ASP A 6 -2.11 19.83 -0.14
C ASP A 6 -1.65 20.96 -1.09
N TYR A 7 -0.48 20.80 -1.72
CA TYR A 7 0.02 21.77 -2.70
C TYR A 7 -0.09 21.21 -4.13
N PRO A 8 -0.51 22.04 -5.10
CA PRO A 8 -0.63 21.61 -6.49
C PRO A 8 0.74 21.26 -7.08
N VAL A 9 0.90 20.02 -7.53
CA VAL A 9 2.10 19.57 -8.24
C VAL A 9 1.99 19.94 -9.72
N SER A 10 2.96 20.71 -10.22
CA SER A 10 3.06 21.10 -11.63
C SER A 10 4.22 20.38 -12.30
N VAL A 11 3.97 19.72 -13.42
CA VAL A 11 4.99 18.98 -14.19
C VAL A 11 5.03 19.45 -15.64
N ARG A 12 6.22 19.51 -16.24
CA ARG A 12 6.38 19.74 -17.67
C ARG A 12 6.48 18.41 -18.39
N LEU A 13 5.57 18.21 -19.34
CA LEU A 13 5.53 17.01 -20.18
C LEU A 13 5.79 17.38 -21.65
N PRO A 14 6.45 16.52 -22.42
CA PRO A 14 6.56 16.70 -23.87
C PRO A 14 5.18 16.82 -24.53
N GLY A 15 5.06 17.64 -25.57
CA GLY A 15 3.78 17.91 -26.22
C GLY A 15 3.08 16.68 -26.78
N TYR A 16 3.83 15.67 -27.24
CA TYR A 16 3.24 14.42 -27.72
C TYR A 16 2.61 13.59 -26.60
N VAL A 17 3.17 13.64 -25.38
CA VAL A 17 2.62 12.97 -24.20
C VAL A 17 1.31 13.63 -23.82
N LEU A 18 1.28 14.97 -23.76
CA LEU A 18 0.05 15.72 -23.47
C LEU A 18 -1.07 15.40 -24.46
N LYS A 19 -0.76 15.32 -25.76
CA LYS A 19 -1.74 14.91 -26.79
C LYS A 19 -2.30 13.51 -26.54
N LYS A 20 -1.47 12.56 -26.13
CA LYS A 20 -1.93 11.20 -25.79
C LYS A 20 -2.82 11.18 -24.55
N ILE A 21 -2.45 11.93 -23.51
CA ILE A 21 -3.30 12.07 -22.31
C ILE A 21 -4.66 12.67 -22.70
N ASP A 22 -4.68 13.69 -23.57
CA ASP A 22 -5.93 14.28 -24.07
C ASP A 22 -6.81 13.28 -24.83
N GLU A 23 -6.20 12.41 -25.65
CA GLU A 23 -6.94 11.34 -26.33
C GLU A 23 -7.60 10.38 -25.33
N LEU A 24 -6.89 9.99 -24.27
CA LEU A 24 -7.41 9.10 -23.23
C LEU A 24 -8.55 9.74 -22.42
N VAL A 25 -8.42 11.02 -22.08
CA VAL A 25 -9.49 11.79 -21.42
C VAL A 25 -10.72 11.92 -22.34
N LYS A 26 -10.50 12.20 -23.64
CA LYS A 26 -11.60 12.26 -24.63
C LYS A 26 -12.35 10.95 -24.77
N LYS A 27 -11.65 9.82 -24.68
CA LYS A 27 -12.24 8.47 -24.69
C LYS A 27 -13.00 8.13 -23.41
N LYS A 28 -13.06 9.04 -22.42
CA LYS A 28 -13.64 8.83 -21.08
C LYS A 28 -12.99 7.68 -20.30
N GLU A 29 -11.78 7.29 -20.67
CA GLU A 29 -10.97 6.34 -19.88
C GLU A 29 -10.49 7.01 -18.59
N PHE A 30 -10.37 8.34 -18.59
CA PHE A 30 -9.99 9.14 -17.42
C PHE A 30 -10.83 10.42 -17.32
N ARG A 31 -11.09 10.89 -16.09
CA ARG A 31 -11.94 12.08 -15.86
C ARG A 31 -11.21 13.39 -16.17
N SER A 32 -9.89 13.40 -16.05
CA SER A 32 -9.05 14.57 -16.33
C SER A 32 -7.60 14.17 -16.58
N ARG A 33 -6.77 15.10 -17.06
CA ARG A 33 -5.31 14.89 -17.14
C ARG A 33 -4.69 14.59 -15.77
N SER A 34 -5.18 15.27 -14.73
CA SER A 34 -4.70 15.07 -13.35
C SER A 34 -4.99 13.65 -12.88
N ASP A 35 -6.18 13.14 -13.17
CA ASP A 35 -6.62 11.77 -12.84
C ASP A 35 -5.70 10.72 -13.49
N PHE A 36 -5.41 10.90 -14.78
CA PHE A 36 -4.45 10.05 -15.50
C PHE A 36 -3.04 10.12 -14.89
N ILE A 37 -2.53 11.32 -14.60
CA ILE A 37 -1.19 11.49 -14.04
C ILE A 37 -1.08 10.83 -12.67
N LYS A 38 -2.09 11.00 -11.80
CA LYS A 38 -2.13 10.32 -10.49
C LYS A 38 -2.09 8.81 -10.66
N PHE A 39 -2.94 8.26 -11.54
CA PHE A 39 -2.96 6.83 -11.83
C PHE A 39 -1.59 6.32 -12.32
N ALA A 40 -0.99 7.00 -13.29
CA ALA A 40 0.30 6.60 -13.87
C ALA A 40 1.44 6.64 -12.84
N VAL A 41 1.48 7.68 -12.00
CA VAL A 41 2.48 7.80 -10.93
C VAL A 41 2.30 6.70 -9.90
N THR A 42 1.07 6.44 -9.45
CA THR A 42 0.78 5.35 -8.49
C THR A 42 1.19 3.99 -9.06
N LEU A 43 0.88 3.72 -10.33
CA LEU A 43 1.24 2.47 -10.99
C LEU A 43 2.77 2.30 -11.06
N ALA A 44 3.49 3.34 -11.49
CA ALA A 44 4.94 3.30 -11.60
C ALA A 44 5.61 3.10 -10.23
N LEU A 45 5.13 3.80 -9.18
CA LEU A 45 5.61 3.61 -7.82
C LEU A 45 5.38 2.18 -7.33
N GLY A 46 4.18 1.62 -7.55
CA GLY A 46 3.89 0.24 -7.19
C GLY A 46 4.79 -0.78 -7.91
N GLN A 47 5.13 -0.53 -9.18
CA GLN A 47 6.07 -1.37 -9.93
C GLN A 47 7.49 -1.30 -9.37
N MET A 48 7.99 -0.09 -9.06
CA MET A 48 9.31 0.09 -8.45
C MET A 48 9.40 -0.61 -7.09
N MET A 49 8.40 -0.43 -6.24
CA MET A 49 8.35 -1.10 -4.93
C MET A 49 8.31 -2.64 -5.06
N MET A 50 7.59 -3.17 -6.05
CA MET A 50 7.55 -4.61 -6.33
C MET A 50 8.89 -5.15 -6.83
N GLU A 51 9.62 -4.39 -7.65
CA GLU A 51 10.96 -4.77 -8.09
C GLU A 51 11.97 -4.74 -6.95
N GLU A 52 11.94 -3.70 -6.12
CA GLU A 52 12.76 -3.62 -4.89
C GLU A 52 12.46 -4.79 -3.95
N ALA A 53 11.18 -5.09 -3.71
CA ALA A 53 10.78 -6.24 -2.88
C ALA A 53 11.26 -7.58 -3.46
N LYS A 54 11.25 -7.74 -4.79
CA LYS A 54 11.78 -8.94 -5.45
C LYS A 54 13.29 -9.05 -5.34
N GLU A 55 14.03 -7.94 -5.46
CA GLU A 55 15.48 -7.93 -5.27
C GLU A 55 15.86 -8.26 -3.82
N LEU A 56 15.13 -7.69 -2.84
CA LEU A 56 15.28 -8.07 -1.43
C LEU A 56 14.97 -9.55 -1.21
N ALA A 57 13.91 -10.08 -1.82
CA ALA A 57 13.54 -11.49 -1.70
C ALA A 57 14.55 -12.45 -2.34
N LYS A 58 15.29 -12.03 -3.38
CA LYS A 58 16.39 -12.83 -3.95
C LYS A 58 17.57 -12.99 -2.98
N GLY A 59 17.73 -12.05 -2.05
CA GLY A 59 18.75 -12.10 -1.00
C GLY A 59 18.36 -12.95 0.22
N LEU A 60 17.07 -13.28 0.37
CA LEU A 60 16.58 -14.11 1.47
C LEU A 60 16.83 -15.60 1.16
N THR A 61 17.63 -16.26 1.99
CA THR A 61 17.80 -17.70 1.90
C THR A 61 16.62 -18.42 2.57
N LEU A 62 16.38 -19.68 2.21
CA LEU A 62 15.41 -20.55 2.90
C LEU A 62 15.68 -20.69 4.41
N GLN A 63 16.91 -20.44 4.85
CA GLN A 63 17.25 -20.42 6.28
C GLN A 63 16.79 -19.13 6.96
N ASP A 64 16.92 -17.98 6.29
CA ASP A 64 16.47 -16.69 6.83
C ASP A 64 14.95 -16.67 6.99
N ILE A 65 14.22 -17.14 5.98
CA ILE A 65 12.75 -17.25 6.03
C ILE A 65 12.31 -18.20 7.16
N ARG A 66 13.02 -19.30 7.37
CA ARG A 66 12.71 -20.24 8.46
C ARG A 66 13.04 -19.67 9.83
N ALA A 67 14.14 -18.93 9.96
CA ALA A 67 14.52 -18.28 11.21
C ALA A 67 13.49 -17.22 11.60
N GLU A 68 13.10 -16.37 10.66
CA GLU A 68 12.08 -15.33 10.83
C GLU A 68 10.70 -15.94 11.15
N THR A 69 10.32 -17.02 10.47
CA THR A 69 9.06 -17.73 10.75
C THR A 69 9.06 -18.38 12.15
N GLU A 70 10.18 -18.96 12.57
CA GLU A 70 10.31 -19.60 13.88
C GLU A 70 10.34 -18.56 15.01
N GLU A 71 10.96 -17.40 14.77
CA GLU A 71 10.98 -16.26 15.68
C GLU A 71 9.59 -15.64 15.82
N ALA A 72 8.90 -15.36 14.72
CA ALA A 72 7.50 -14.91 14.73
C ALA A 72 6.59 -15.90 15.47
N ARG A 73 6.81 -17.21 15.27
CA ARG A 73 6.05 -18.27 15.96
C ARG A 73 6.35 -18.32 17.46
N ARG A 74 7.59 -18.05 17.87
CA ARG A 74 7.98 -17.92 19.28
C ARG A 74 7.38 -16.67 19.93
N MET A 75 7.40 -15.52 19.25
CA MET A 75 6.77 -14.29 19.74
C MET A 75 5.25 -14.47 19.89
N LEU A 76 4.60 -15.09 18.90
CA LEU A 76 3.18 -15.48 18.96
C LEU A 76 2.87 -16.39 20.15
N ALA A 77 3.73 -17.38 20.44
CA ALA A 77 3.54 -18.31 21.54
C ALA A 77 3.84 -17.69 22.92
N ALA A 78 4.78 -16.74 22.97
CA ALA A 78 5.17 -16.03 24.19
C ALA A 78 4.23 -14.87 24.54
N GLY A 79 3.41 -14.40 23.59
CA GLY A 79 2.60 -13.20 23.76
C GLY A 79 3.44 -11.91 23.80
N ASP A 80 4.68 -11.99 23.34
CA ASP A 80 5.71 -10.98 23.49
C ASP A 80 5.68 -10.04 22.28
N PHE A 81 4.71 -9.13 22.28
CA PHE A 81 4.54 -8.10 21.24
C PHE A 81 4.70 -6.69 21.81
N GLU A 82 5.43 -6.54 22.93
CA GLU A 82 5.50 -5.30 23.75
C GLU A 82 5.69 -4.01 22.92
N ASP A 83 6.39 -4.08 21.78
CA ASP A 83 6.66 -2.93 20.90
C ASP A 83 5.64 -2.72 19.75
N GLU A 84 4.82 -3.72 19.39
CA GLU A 84 3.86 -3.67 18.25
C GLU A 84 2.38 -3.61 18.69
N TRP A 85 2.11 -3.81 19.98
CA TRP A 85 0.76 -3.89 20.53
C TRP A 85 -0.18 -2.69 20.28
N PRO A 86 0.25 -1.42 20.25
CA PRO A 86 -0.69 -0.31 20.16
C PRO A 86 -1.45 -0.30 18.83
N GLU A 87 -0.73 -0.30 17.71
CA GLU A 87 -1.33 -0.24 16.37
C GLU A 87 -2.06 -1.55 16.03
N VAL A 88 -1.51 -2.70 16.44
CA VAL A 88 -2.15 -4.01 16.22
C VAL A 88 -3.45 -4.14 17.02
N LYS A 89 -3.52 -3.64 18.26
CA LYS A 89 -4.77 -3.62 19.05
C LYS A 89 -5.84 -2.75 18.41
N ASP A 90 -5.45 -1.60 17.88
CA ASP A 90 -6.39 -0.68 17.25
C ASP A 90 -6.97 -1.28 15.97
N ILE A 91 -6.13 -1.91 15.13
CA ILE A 91 -6.60 -2.63 13.93
C ILE A 91 -7.50 -3.81 14.31
N LEU A 92 -7.12 -4.61 15.31
CA LEU A 92 -7.94 -5.74 15.75
C LEU A 92 -9.30 -5.30 16.32
N LYS A 93 -9.36 -4.15 16.98
CA LYS A 93 -10.62 -3.53 17.41
C LYS A 93 -11.46 -3.07 16.24
N GLU A 94 -10.88 -2.39 15.26
CA GLU A 94 -11.60 -1.95 14.06
C GLU A 94 -12.21 -3.14 13.31
N VAL A 95 -11.43 -4.22 13.13
CA VAL A 95 -11.89 -5.44 12.49
C VAL A 95 -13.01 -6.12 13.27
N ASP A 96 -12.92 -6.19 14.61
CA ASP A 96 -13.97 -6.76 15.45
C ASP A 96 -15.26 -5.91 15.43
N GLU A 97 -15.14 -4.59 15.46
CA GLU A 97 -16.29 -3.67 15.32
C GLU A 97 -16.97 -3.81 13.96
N GLU A 98 -16.20 -3.93 12.89
CA GLU A 98 -16.72 -4.11 11.54
C GLU A 98 -17.37 -5.50 11.37
N TYR A 99 -16.75 -6.55 11.91
CA TYR A 99 -17.31 -7.89 11.95
C TYR A 99 -18.64 -7.95 12.71
N LYS A 100 -18.74 -7.28 13.87
CA LYS A 100 -19.98 -7.16 14.66
C LYS A 100 -21.07 -6.40 13.91
N LYS A 101 -20.72 -5.30 13.21
CA LYS A 101 -21.67 -4.57 12.34
C LYS A 101 -22.22 -5.45 11.23
N LEU A 102 -21.37 -6.27 10.61
CA LEU A 102 -21.72 -7.14 9.49
C LEU A 102 -22.55 -8.36 9.92
N THR A 103 -22.26 -8.93 11.10
CA THR A 103 -22.93 -10.14 11.60
C THR A 103 -24.14 -9.84 12.49
N GLY A 104 -24.37 -8.57 12.84
CA GLY A 104 -25.47 -8.16 13.71
C GLY A 104 -25.30 -8.58 15.18
N ALA A 105 -24.15 -9.13 15.55
CA ALA A 105 -23.82 -9.50 16.91
C ALA A 105 -23.57 -8.23 17.73
N ARG A 106 -24.57 -7.79 18.51
CA ARG A 106 -24.36 -6.83 19.60
C ARG A 106 -23.86 -7.61 20.81
N GLY A 107 -22.79 -7.10 21.43
CA GLY A 107 -22.21 -7.65 22.65
C GLY A 107 -23.22 -7.76 23.79
#